data_AF-A0AA40SXZ1-F1
#
_entry.id   AF-A0AA40SXZ1-F1
#
_cell.length_a   1.000
_cell.length_b   1.000
_cell.length_c   1.000
_cell.angle_alpha   90.00
_cell.angle_beta   90.00
_cell.angle_gamma   90.00
#
_symmetry.space_group_name_H-M   'P 1'
#
loop_
_entity.id
_entity.type
_entity.pdbx_description
1 polymer ?
#
loop_
_entity_poly.entity_id
_entity_poly.type
_entity_poly.pdbx_seq_one_letter_code
_entity_poly.pdbx_strand_id
1 'polypeptide(L)'
;MVWQEVIEGSNVWVYEYVANGYKANAIALLLNQNALAIVSPPIGLSEADFAVIDTMGQVTALIAPHSGHDLGQTKWQTRYPQAIPYAPTTALAQLKPIG
;
A
#
# COMPACT_ATOMS: atom_id res chain seq x y z
N MET A 1 -9.89 8.19 7.77
CA MET A 1 -8.94 8.89 6.88
C MET A 1 -9.30 8.45 5.47
N VAL A 2 -9.16 9.28 4.43
CA VAL A 2 -9.60 8.91 3.07
C VAL A 2 -8.43 9.06 2.12
N TRP A 3 -8.37 8.21 1.09
CA TRP A 3 -7.41 8.37 0.00
C TRP A 3 -7.73 9.65 -0.76
N GLN A 4 -6.76 10.55 -0.86
CA GLN A 4 -6.89 11.82 -1.55
C GLN A 4 -6.03 11.82 -2.79
N GLU A 5 -6.62 12.12 -3.96
CA GLU A 5 -5.82 12.30 -5.16
C GLU A 5 -4.96 13.55 -5.02
N VAL A 6 -3.67 13.46 -5.34
CA VAL A 6 -2.71 14.55 -5.14
C VAL A 6 -3.04 15.72 -6.06
N ILE A 7 -3.36 15.40 -7.32
CA ILE A 7 -3.84 16.31 -8.35
C ILE A 7 -4.92 15.56 -9.12
N GLU A 8 -6.04 16.21 -9.40
CA GLU A 8 -7.14 15.61 -10.17
C GLU A 8 -6.64 15.02 -11.50
N GLY A 9 -6.92 13.73 -11.73
CA GLY A 9 -6.53 13.00 -12.94
C GLY A 9 -5.06 12.55 -13.00
N SER A 10 -4.29 12.77 -11.92
CA SER A 10 -2.90 12.29 -11.84
C SER A 10 -2.80 10.78 -11.65
N ASN A 11 -3.85 10.14 -11.14
CA ASN A 11 -3.86 8.75 -10.69
C ASN A 11 -2.78 8.46 -9.63
N VAL A 12 -2.54 9.44 -8.77
CA VAL A 12 -1.68 9.34 -7.59
C VAL A 12 -2.51 9.74 -6.38
N TRP A 13 -2.65 8.84 -5.40
CA TRP A 13 -3.40 9.11 -4.18
C TRP A 13 -2.52 8.97 -2.95
N VAL A 14 -2.79 9.77 -1.93
CA VAL A 14 -2.12 9.71 -0.62
C VAL A 14 -3.13 9.31 0.45
N TYR A 15 -2.69 8.45 1.36
CA TYR A 15 -3.39 8.15 2.61
C TYR A 15 -2.47 8.47 3.77
N GLU A 16 -2.85 9.48 4.55
CA GLU A 16 -2.17 9.81 5.80
C GLU A 16 -2.64 8.86 6.90
N TYR A 17 -1.72 8.42 7.76
CA TYR A 17 -2.02 7.56 8.91
C TYR A 17 -1.03 7.79 10.05
N VAL A 18 -1.34 7.22 11.22
CA VAL A 18 -0.43 7.23 12.37
C VAL A 18 0.09 5.81 12.59
N ALA A 19 1.41 5.66 12.63
CA ALA A 19 2.09 4.42 13.00
C ALA A 19 3.06 4.70 14.14
N ASN A 20 2.96 3.94 15.23
CA ASN A 20 3.82 4.07 16.40
C ASN A 20 3.90 5.52 16.95
N GLY A 21 2.80 6.28 16.86
CA GLY A 21 2.74 7.67 17.34
C GLY A 21 3.30 8.71 16.36
N TYR A 22 3.81 8.31 15.20
CA TYR A 22 4.32 9.20 14.16
C TYR A 22 3.36 9.27 12.97
N LYS A 23 3.25 10.46 12.36
CA LYS A 23 2.54 10.63 11.09
C LYS A 23 3.34 9.99 9.96
N ALA A 24 2.65 9.25 9.11
CA ALA A 24 3.21 8.60 7.95
C ALA A 24 2.22 8.69 6.77
N ASN A 25 2.74 8.50 5.56
CA ASN A 25 1.97 8.51 4.33
C ASN A 25 2.13 7.19 3.60
N ALA A 26 1.04 6.73 3.02
CA ALA A 26 1.03 5.73 1.96
C ALA A 26 0.66 6.37 0.63
N ILE A 27 1.12 5.79 -0.46
CA ILE A 27 0.82 6.26 -1.81
C ILE A 27 0.19 5.11 -2.60
N ALA A 28 -0.93 5.37 -3.26
CA ALA A 28 -1.44 4.52 -4.32
C ALA A 28 -1.11 5.16 -5.68
N LEU A 29 -0.58 4.37 -6.60
CA LEU A 29 -0.18 4.82 -7.94
C LEU A 29 -0.76 3.87 -8.97
N LEU A 30 -1.49 4.41 -9.94
CA LEU A 30 -1.92 3.64 -11.10
C LEU A 30 -0.76 3.48 -12.09
N LEU A 31 -0.28 2.24 -12.26
CA LEU A 31 0.84 1.90 -13.15
C LEU A 31 0.42 1.82 -14.63
N ASN A 32 -0.81 1.43 -14.88
CA ASN A 32 -1.45 1.36 -16.20
C ASN A 32 -2.98 1.36 -16.03
N GLN A 33 -3.76 1.13 -17.10
CA GLN A 33 -5.23 1.19 -17.10
C GLN A 33 -5.94 0.47 -15.95
N ASN A 34 -5.35 -0.57 -15.33
CA ASN A 34 -5.98 -1.26 -14.20
C ASN A 34 -5.00 -1.75 -13.12
N ALA A 35 -3.68 -1.59 -13.28
CA ALA A 35 -2.71 -2.09 -12.30
C ALA A 35 -2.33 -1.00 -11.29
N LEU A 36 -2.59 -1.25 -10.02
CA LEU A 36 -2.31 -0.34 -8.90
C LEU A 36 -1.11 -0.82 -8.09
N ALA A 37 -0.21 0.10 -7.77
CA ALA A 37 0.86 -0.09 -6.80
C ALA A 37 0.54 0.64 -5.50
N ILE A 38 0.88 0.02 -4.38
CA ILE A 38 0.76 0.61 -3.04
C ILE A 38 2.16 0.74 -2.46
N VAL A 39 2.58 1.97 -2.25
CA VAL A 39 3.83 2.31 -1.57
C VAL A 39 3.53 2.56 -0.10
N SER A 40 4.33 1.94 0.76
CA SER A 40 4.20 2.00 2.21
C SER A 40 2.83 1.54 2.72
N PRO A 41 2.47 0.24 2.56
CA PRO A 41 1.16 -0.29 2.92
C PRO A 41 0.71 0.12 4.34
N PRO A 42 -0.34 0.96 4.49
CA PRO A 42 -0.72 1.49 5.79
C PRO A 42 -1.38 0.43 6.68
N ILE A 43 -1.27 0.63 7.99
CA ILE A 43 -1.97 -0.16 9.00
C ILE A 43 -3.34 0.45 9.31
N GLY A 44 -4.24 -0.36 9.89
CA GLY A 44 -5.48 0.16 10.47
C GLY A 44 -6.57 0.60 9.48
N LEU A 45 -6.43 0.31 8.18
CA LEU A 45 -7.49 0.57 7.20
C LEU A 45 -8.77 -0.17 7.56
N SER A 46 -9.89 0.53 7.41
CA SER A 46 -11.23 -0.02 7.44
C SER A 46 -11.60 -0.70 6.12
N GLU A 47 -12.66 -1.52 6.10
CA GLU A 47 -13.18 -2.09 4.85
C GLU A 47 -13.62 -1.01 3.85
N ALA A 48 -14.12 0.13 4.33
CA ALA A 48 -14.49 1.25 3.48
C ALA A 48 -13.25 1.87 2.80
N ASP A 49 -12.12 1.93 3.49
CA ASP A 49 -10.87 2.42 2.90
C ASP A 49 -10.35 1.46 1.81
N PHE A 50 -10.46 0.14 2.04
CA PHE A 50 -10.15 -0.86 1.02
C PHE A 50 -11.11 -0.80 -0.17
N ALA A 51 -12.41 -0.59 0.06
CA ALA A 51 -13.37 -0.46 -1.01
C ALA A 51 -13.04 0.72 -1.95
N VAL A 52 -12.53 1.83 -1.41
CA VAL A 52 -12.04 2.96 -2.22
C VAL A 52 -10.85 2.55 -3.08
N ILE A 53 -9.89 1.80 -2.54
CA ILE A 53 -8.73 1.29 -3.30
C ILE A 53 -9.19 0.37 -4.44
N ASP A 54 -10.16 -0.50 -4.18
CA ASP A 54 -10.66 -1.47 -5.15
C ASP A 54 -11.34 -0.78 -6.36
N THR A 55 -11.82 0.46 -6.21
CA THR A 55 -12.33 1.26 -7.34
C THR A 55 -11.26 1.90 -8.20
N MET A 56 -10.02 2.04 -7.70
CA MET A 56 -8.91 2.68 -8.42
C MET A 56 -8.22 1.73 -9.40
N GLY A 57 -8.26 0.42 -9.10
CA GLY A 57 -7.66 -0.61 -9.92
C GLY A 57 -7.29 -1.86 -9.11
N GLN A 58 -6.76 -2.87 -9.80
CA GLN A 58 -6.25 -4.09 -9.18
C GLN A 58 -4.89 -3.84 -8.52
N VAL A 59 -4.80 -4.05 -7.21
CA VAL A 59 -3.51 -4.02 -6.49
C VAL A 59 -2.62 -5.18 -6.98
N THR A 60 -1.51 -4.83 -7.63
CA THR A 60 -0.56 -5.78 -8.23
C THR A 60 0.85 -5.68 -7.63
N ALA A 61 1.16 -4.58 -6.95
CA ALA A 61 2.45 -4.35 -6.31
C ALA A 61 2.28 -3.74 -4.91
N LEU A 62 3.01 -4.29 -3.93
CA LEU A 62 3.11 -3.77 -2.58
C LEU A 62 4.58 -3.40 -2.31
N ILE A 63 4.88 -2.12 -2.15
CA ILE A 63 6.24 -1.61 -2.07
C ILE A 63 6.51 -1.11 -0.65
N ALA A 64 7.38 -1.80 0.09
CA ALA A 64 7.89 -1.34 1.38
C ALA A 64 9.28 -0.70 1.20
N PRO A 65 9.40 0.64 1.14
CA PRO A 65 10.67 1.29 0.84
C PRO A 65 11.74 1.13 1.94
N HIS A 66 11.33 0.81 3.17
CA HIS A 66 12.22 0.44 4.28
C HIS A 66 11.43 -0.33 5.37
N SER A 67 12.14 -0.89 6.37
CA SER A 67 11.62 -1.73 7.46
C SER A 67 10.66 -1.04 8.46
N GLY A 68 10.28 0.21 8.20
CA GLY A 68 9.25 0.93 8.97
C GLY A 68 7.90 0.99 8.26
N HIS A 69 7.86 0.55 7.00
CA HIS A 69 6.70 0.62 6.12
C HIS A 69 6.18 -0.77 5.71
N ASP A 70 6.69 -1.83 6.31
CA ASP A 70 6.22 -3.21 6.18
C ASP A 70 5.13 -3.57 7.20
N LEU A 71 4.80 -2.66 8.14
CA LEU A 71 3.84 -2.93 9.21
C LEU A 71 2.44 -3.34 8.71
N GLY A 72 2.02 -2.83 7.55
CA GLY A 72 0.76 -3.22 6.89
C GLY A 72 0.91 -4.43 5.96
N GLN A 73 2.13 -4.84 5.61
CA GLN A 73 2.43 -5.76 4.51
C GLN A 73 1.60 -7.04 4.59
N THR A 74 1.58 -7.71 5.75
CA THR A 74 0.83 -8.97 5.94
C THR A 74 -0.66 -8.81 5.66
N LYS A 75 -1.31 -7.78 6.21
CA LYS A 75 -2.75 -7.55 6.00
C LYS A 75 -3.05 -7.29 4.52
N TRP A 76 -2.19 -6.51 3.87
CA TRP A 76 -2.32 -6.19 2.45
C TRP A 76 -2.07 -7.40 1.55
N GLN A 77 -1.08 -8.24 1.86
CA GLN A 77 -0.84 -9.49 1.13
C GLN A 77 -1.99 -10.49 1.30
N THR A 78 -2.58 -10.60 2.49
CA THR A 78 -3.76 -11.43 2.70
C THR A 78 -4.97 -10.93 1.91
N ARG A 79 -5.19 -9.61 1.87
CA ARG A 79 -6.28 -8.97 1.11
C ARG A 79 -6.08 -9.11 -0.41
N TYR A 80 -4.84 -8.92 -0.87
CA TYR A 80 -4.45 -8.92 -2.28
C TYR A 80 -3.40 -9.98 -2.56
N PRO A 81 -3.77 -11.28 -2.56
CA PRO A 81 -2.81 -12.38 -2.65
C PRO A 81 -2.06 -12.45 -4.00
N GLN A 82 -2.55 -11.74 -5.03
CA GLN A 82 -1.90 -11.64 -6.33
C GLN A 82 -0.85 -10.52 -6.40
N ALA A 83 -0.77 -9.65 -5.38
CA ALA A 83 0.13 -8.52 -5.38
C ALA A 83 1.56 -8.96 -5.01
N ILE A 84 2.53 -8.56 -5.83
CA ILE A 84 3.95 -8.90 -5.63
C ILE A 84 4.55 -7.93 -4.61
N PRO A 85 5.21 -8.42 -3.55
CA PRO A 85 5.93 -7.57 -2.61
C PRO A 85 7.28 -7.13 -3.19
N TYR A 86 7.59 -5.83 -3.07
CA TYR A 86 8.87 -5.24 -3.40
C TYR A 86 9.45 -4.53 -2.17
N ALA A 87 10.73 -4.75 -1.90
CA ALA A 87 11.47 -4.05 -0.86
C ALA A 87 12.97 -4.05 -1.22
N PRO A 88 13.80 -3.16 -0.62
CA PRO A 88 15.25 -3.24 -0.75
C PRO A 88 15.77 -4.63 -0.37
N THR A 89 16.84 -5.11 -1.01
CA THR A 89 17.40 -6.46 -0.76
C THR A 89 17.74 -6.71 0.71
N THR A 90 18.16 -5.67 1.43
CA THR A 90 18.43 -5.72 2.89
C THR A 90 17.16 -5.90 3.73
N ALA A 91 16.00 -5.48 3.23
CA ALA A 91 14.69 -5.61 3.88
C ALA A 91 13.90 -6.83 3.38
N LEU A 92 14.17 -7.33 2.16
CA LEU A 92 13.52 -8.52 1.59
C LEU A 92 13.69 -9.76 2.48
N ALA A 93 14.86 -9.94 3.12
CA ALA A 93 15.09 -11.05 4.05
C ALA A 93 14.24 -10.98 5.33
N GLN A 94 13.68 -9.81 5.65
CA GLN A 94 12.83 -9.59 6.82
C GLN A 94 11.33 -9.69 6.49
N LEU A 95 10.96 -9.62 5.21
CA LEU A 95 9.60 -9.89 4.75
C LEU A 95 9.33 -11.39 4.85
N LYS A 96 8.59 -11.82 5.88
CA LYS A 96 8.19 -13.22 6.01
C LYS A 96 7.27 -13.61 4.84
N PRO A 97 7.61 -14.64 4.05
CA PRO A 97 6.65 -15.23 3.13
C PRO A 97 5.50 -15.84 3.93
N ILE A 98 4.26 -15.68 3.44
CA ILE A 98 3.11 -16.41 3.97
C ILE A 98 3.24 -17.85 3.45
N GLY A 99 3.51 -18.78 4.37
CA GLY A 99 3.27 -20.21 4.21
C GLY A 99 2.00 -20.61 4.94
#